data_AF-A0A431R0N1-F1
#
_entry.id   AF-A0A431R0N1-F1
#
_cell.length_a   1.000
_cell.length_b   1.000
_cell.length_c   1.000
_cell.angle_alpha   90.00
_cell.angle_beta   90.00
_cell.angle_gamma   90.00
#
_symmetry.space_group_name_H-M   'P 1'
#
loop_
_entity.id
_entity.type
_entity.pdbx_description
1 polymer ?
#
loop_
_entity_poly.entity_id
_entity_poly.type
_entity_poly.pdbx_seq_one_letter_code
_entity_poly.pdbx_strand_id
1 'polypeptide(L)'
;MRDEHLQFLESSAAAFDAGFMGEAKRMAVSLRVLFHDTAQSHSILAQLRERQIPMVDTSHPYNPANLASHHGLVAMMLTGVESARFFAPLDDRATAPRLTRFGRWWEKDIVIKEGQSGKAYTRRSLVLFAANKDGGAHVDTHLDTSFEGLKDGSGIGWTVTGFSSQTDGSFIPDVQAHSIRQIAYEVSETYKQTNGPATSQPGHRFIS
;
A
#
# COMPACT_ATOMS: atom_id res chain seq x y z
N MET A 1 -20.87 -7.50 5.56
CA MET A 1 -20.19 -6.20 5.71
C MET A 1 -18.68 -6.30 5.50
N ARG A 2 -17.90 -7.05 6.31
CA ARG A 2 -16.46 -7.28 6.01
C ARG A 2 -16.27 -7.93 4.64
N ASP A 3 -16.92 -9.07 4.41
CA ASP A 3 -16.73 -9.86 3.19
C ASP A 3 -17.17 -9.10 1.92
N GLU A 4 -18.15 -8.20 2.06
CA GLU A 4 -18.59 -7.32 0.98
C GLU A 4 -17.49 -6.29 0.61
N HIS A 5 -16.86 -5.66 1.60
CA HIS A 5 -15.71 -4.79 1.33
C HIS A 5 -14.51 -5.56 0.75
N LEU A 6 -14.30 -6.83 1.14
CA LEU A 6 -13.30 -7.68 0.51
C LEU A 6 -13.64 -7.95 -0.97
N GLN A 7 -14.89 -8.24 -1.30
CA GLN A 7 -15.35 -8.39 -2.69
C GLN A 7 -15.23 -7.08 -3.51
N PHE A 8 -15.48 -5.93 -2.88
CA PHE A 8 -15.24 -4.62 -3.52
C PHE A 8 -13.75 -4.40 -3.79
N LEU A 9 -12.86 -4.80 -2.87
CA LEU A 9 -11.42 -4.74 -3.09
C LEU A 9 -11.01 -5.63 -4.27
N GLU A 10 -11.48 -6.88 -4.31
CA GLU A 10 -11.17 -7.82 -5.40
C GLU A 10 -11.65 -7.29 -6.77
N SER A 11 -12.89 -6.79 -6.83
CA SER A 11 -13.45 -6.24 -8.08
C SER A 11 -12.70 -4.99 -8.55
N SER A 12 -12.39 -4.07 -7.63
CA SER A 12 -11.65 -2.84 -7.95
C SER A 12 -10.20 -3.15 -8.34
N ALA A 13 -9.57 -4.13 -7.68
CA ALA A 13 -8.23 -4.61 -8.00
C ALA A 13 -8.18 -5.20 -9.41
N ALA A 14 -9.15 -6.03 -9.80
CA ALA A 14 -9.21 -6.59 -11.15
C ALA A 14 -9.35 -5.51 -12.23
N ALA A 15 -10.20 -4.49 -12.00
CA ALA A 15 -10.34 -3.36 -12.92
C ALA A 15 -9.10 -2.46 -12.96
N PHE A 16 -8.41 -2.28 -11.84
CA PHE A 16 -7.11 -1.59 -11.77
C PHE A 16 -6.06 -2.34 -12.60
N ASP A 17 -5.97 -3.66 -12.44
CA ASP A 17 -5.01 -4.51 -13.14
C ASP A 17 -5.31 -4.57 -14.66
N ALA A 18 -6.58 -4.37 -15.05
CA ALA A 18 -7.00 -4.18 -16.44
C ALA A 18 -6.67 -2.78 -17.01
N GLY A 19 -6.04 -1.90 -16.23
CA GLY A 19 -5.55 -0.59 -16.65
C GLY A 19 -6.37 0.60 -16.15
N PHE A 20 -7.47 0.40 -15.40
CA PHE A 20 -8.25 1.51 -14.87
C PHE A 20 -7.71 2.00 -13.52
N MET A 21 -6.65 2.82 -13.57
CA MET A 21 -5.95 3.35 -12.39
C MET A 21 -6.84 4.10 -11.38
N GLY A 22 -7.98 4.64 -11.83
CA GLY A 22 -8.96 5.33 -10.98
C GLY A 22 -9.52 4.44 -9.85
N GLU A 23 -9.51 3.12 -10.04
CA GLU A 23 -9.98 2.14 -9.05
C GLU A 23 -9.13 2.08 -7.78
N ALA A 24 -7.92 2.66 -7.79
CA ALA A 24 -7.15 2.87 -6.57
C ALA A 24 -7.93 3.66 -5.52
N LYS A 25 -8.76 4.62 -5.93
CA LYS A 25 -9.61 5.39 -5.00
C LYS A 25 -10.70 4.52 -4.38
N ARG A 26 -11.37 3.68 -5.18
CA ARG A 26 -12.41 2.76 -4.68
C ARG A 26 -11.82 1.72 -3.74
N MET A 27 -10.63 1.21 -4.03
CA MET A 27 -9.87 0.38 -3.10
C MET A 27 -9.59 1.12 -1.79
N ALA A 28 -9.10 2.36 -1.85
CA ALA A 28 -8.81 3.16 -0.66
C ALA A 28 -10.07 3.39 0.21
N VAL A 29 -11.23 3.64 -0.39
CA VAL A 29 -12.50 3.79 0.35
C VAL A 29 -12.83 2.50 1.12
N SER A 30 -12.77 1.35 0.48
CA SER A 30 -13.01 0.06 1.14
C SER A 30 -12.00 -0.24 2.25
N LEU A 31 -10.70 0.02 2.00
CA LEU A 31 -9.66 -0.10 3.01
C LEU A 31 -9.91 0.83 4.21
N ARG A 32 -10.35 2.07 3.98
CA ARG A 32 -10.71 3.01 5.05
C ARG A 32 -11.83 2.45 5.92
N VAL A 33 -12.90 1.91 5.33
CA VAL A 33 -14.02 1.33 6.11
C VAL A 33 -13.57 0.11 6.91
N LEU A 34 -12.70 -0.73 6.34
CA LEU A 34 -12.19 -1.92 7.02
C LEU A 34 -11.32 -1.56 8.24
N PHE A 35 -10.41 -0.59 8.09
CA PHE A 35 -9.30 -0.39 9.03
C PHE A 35 -9.29 0.93 9.80
N HIS A 36 -9.90 1.99 9.25
CA HIS A 36 -9.86 3.31 9.88
C HIS A 36 -10.96 3.46 10.92
N ASP A 37 -10.55 3.91 12.09
CA ASP A 37 -11.40 4.03 13.27
C ASP A 37 -11.17 5.40 13.88
N THR A 38 -12.28 6.03 14.27
CA THR A 38 -12.33 7.32 14.92
C THR A 38 -13.27 7.24 16.11
N ALA A 39 -13.29 8.27 16.95
CA ALA A 39 -14.24 8.35 18.06
C ALA A 39 -15.72 8.30 17.61
N GLN A 40 -16.01 8.60 16.34
CA GLN A 40 -17.37 8.69 15.79
C GLN A 40 -17.68 7.60 14.76
N SER A 41 -16.67 6.85 14.29
CA SER A 41 -16.83 5.83 13.25
C SER A 41 -15.90 4.66 13.53
N HIS A 42 -16.48 3.52 13.90
CA HIS A 42 -15.72 2.32 14.19
C HIS A 42 -15.43 1.49 12.96
N SER A 43 -14.15 1.19 12.72
CA SER A 43 -13.72 0.28 11.64
C SER A 43 -14.37 -1.10 11.78
N ILE A 44 -14.64 -1.79 10.67
CA ILE A 44 -15.21 -3.15 10.70
C ILE A 44 -14.33 -4.10 11.53
N LEU A 45 -13.00 -4.01 11.40
CA LEU A 45 -12.09 -4.86 12.18
C LEU A 45 -12.18 -4.60 13.69
N ALA A 46 -12.45 -3.37 14.12
CA ALA A 46 -12.65 -3.08 15.55
C ALA A 46 -13.94 -3.71 16.06
N GLN A 47 -15.03 -3.59 15.29
CA GLN A 47 -16.33 -4.15 15.64
C GLN A 47 -16.29 -5.68 15.72
N LEU A 48 -15.56 -6.33 14.80
CA LEU A 48 -15.38 -7.78 14.79
C LEU A 48 -14.29 -8.27 15.74
N ARG A 49 -13.57 -7.36 16.42
CA ARG A 49 -12.39 -7.68 17.24
C ARG A 49 -11.40 -8.53 16.44
N GLU A 50 -10.97 -8.06 15.28
CA GLU A 50 -10.04 -8.78 14.38
C GLU A 50 -8.66 -8.13 14.28
N ARG A 51 -8.40 -7.05 15.02
CA ARG A 51 -7.10 -6.35 15.00
C ARG A 51 -5.93 -7.17 15.57
N GLN A 52 -6.21 -8.30 16.21
CA GLN A 52 -5.18 -9.24 16.64
C GLN A 52 -4.67 -10.15 15.50
N ILE A 53 -5.37 -10.20 14.35
CA ILE A 53 -4.92 -10.97 13.19
C ILE A 53 -3.63 -10.33 12.65
N PRO A 54 -2.52 -11.07 12.54
CA PRO A 54 -1.33 -10.59 11.85
C PRO A 54 -1.63 -10.36 10.37
N MET A 55 -1.18 -9.22 9.84
CA MET A 55 -1.37 -8.84 8.45
C MET A 55 -0.21 -9.35 7.60
N VAL A 56 -0.51 -9.82 6.40
CA VAL A 56 0.50 -10.03 5.35
C VAL A 56 1.15 -8.69 5.04
N ASP A 57 2.47 -8.67 5.12
CA ASP A 57 3.29 -7.49 4.93
C ASP A 57 4.34 -7.79 3.89
N THR A 58 4.16 -7.16 2.74
CA THR A 58 5.00 -7.36 1.59
C THR A 58 6.11 -6.31 1.52
N SER A 59 6.06 -5.21 2.28
CA SER A 59 6.94 -4.08 2.06
C SER A 59 8.42 -4.39 2.32
N HIS A 60 9.33 -3.80 1.55
CA HIS A 60 10.74 -3.75 1.94
C HIS A 60 10.91 -2.88 3.19
N PRO A 61 11.69 -3.32 4.21
CA PRO A 61 11.92 -2.52 5.41
C PRO A 61 12.59 -1.18 5.06
N TYR A 62 12.06 -0.09 5.64
CA TYR A 62 12.73 1.21 5.56
C TYR A 62 14.05 1.18 6.34
N ASN A 63 15.15 1.54 5.67
CA ASN A 63 16.45 1.71 6.29
C ASN A 63 16.79 3.21 6.35
N PRO A 64 16.82 3.84 7.54
CA PRO A 64 17.12 5.26 7.67
C PRO A 64 18.56 5.64 7.30
N ALA A 65 19.47 4.66 7.18
CA ALA A 65 20.82 4.90 6.68
C ALA A 65 20.88 4.97 5.13
N ASN A 66 19.81 4.63 4.43
CA ASN A 66 19.71 4.82 2.99
C ASN A 66 19.29 6.26 2.68
N LEU A 67 20.12 6.98 1.92
CA LEU A 67 19.87 8.36 1.53
C LEU A 67 18.92 8.49 0.32
N ALA A 68 18.63 7.40 -0.38
CA ALA A 68 17.64 7.39 -1.45
C ALA A 68 16.21 7.44 -0.89
N SER A 69 15.26 7.93 -1.70
CA SER A 69 13.85 7.84 -1.37
C SER A 69 13.40 6.38 -1.22
N HIS A 70 12.42 6.15 -0.34
CA HIS A 70 11.92 4.82 -0.06
C HIS A 70 10.54 4.63 -0.68
N HIS A 71 10.28 3.46 -1.28
CA HIS A 71 8.99 3.08 -1.86
C HIS A 71 8.76 1.56 -1.67
N GLY A 72 8.80 1.08 -0.43
CA GLY A 72 8.89 -0.35 -0.10
C GLY A 72 7.74 -1.24 -0.56
N LEU A 73 6.59 -0.69 -0.94
CA LEU A 73 5.43 -1.46 -1.42
C LEU A 73 5.44 -1.76 -2.92
N VAL A 74 6.09 -0.91 -3.71
CA VAL A 74 6.06 -0.98 -5.18
C VAL A 74 7.43 -1.33 -5.73
N ALA A 75 7.44 -1.84 -6.96
CA ALA A 75 8.65 -2.01 -7.73
C ALA A 75 8.66 -1.03 -8.90
N MET A 76 9.87 -0.73 -9.41
CA MET A 76 10.08 0.10 -10.58
C MET A 76 10.55 -0.78 -11.73
N MET A 77 9.95 -0.60 -12.90
CA MET A 77 10.30 -1.32 -14.12
C MET A 77 10.68 -0.32 -15.20
N LEU A 78 11.82 -0.55 -15.85
CA LEU A 78 12.17 0.14 -17.10
C LEU A 78 11.27 -0.41 -18.22
N THR A 79 10.55 0.47 -18.91
CA THR A 79 9.67 0.12 -20.03
C THR A 79 10.27 0.49 -21.38
N GLY A 80 11.48 1.04 -21.37
CA GLY A 80 12.24 1.47 -22.53
C GLY A 80 13.59 2.06 -22.09
N VAL A 81 14.35 2.58 -23.06
CA VAL A 81 15.64 3.23 -22.78
C VAL A 81 15.47 4.50 -21.96
N GLU A 82 14.31 5.16 -22.05
CA GLU A 82 14.05 6.47 -21.45
C GLU A 82 12.71 6.53 -20.70
N SER A 83 12.14 5.37 -20.35
CA SER A 83 10.87 5.29 -19.64
C SER A 83 10.88 4.26 -18.53
N ALA A 84 10.26 4.60 -17.41
CA ALA A 84 10.06 3.71 -16.28
C ALA A 84 8.65 3.91 -15.71
N ARG A 85 8.16 2.90 -15.01
CA ARG A 85 6.89 2.96 -14.28
C ARG A 85 7.00 2.26 -12.94
N PHE A 86 6.23 2.75 -11.97
CA PHE A 86 5.93 1.94 -10.80
C PHE A 86 4.91 0.86 -11.15
N PHE A 87 4.94 -0.25 -10.41
CA PHE A 87 3.90 -1.25 -10.42
C PHE A 87 3.78 -1.92 -9.05
N ALA A 88 2.59 -2.45 -8.77
CA ALA A 88 2.36 -3.30 -7.60
C ALA A 88 2.87 -4.71 -7.94
N PRO A 89 3.88 -5.25 -7.24
CA PRO A 89 4.44 -6.56 -7.56
C PRO A 89 3.54 -7.73 -7.16
N LEU A 90 2.52 -7.51 -6.31
CA LEU A 90 1.62 -8.54 -5.81
C LEU A 90 2.39 -9.69 -5.15
N ASP A 91 2.33 -10.90 -5.73
CA ASP A 91 3.07 -12.10 -5.34
C ASP A 91 4.45 -12.24 -6.03
N ASP A 92 4.69 -11.54 -7.13
CA ASP A 92 5.97 -11.54 -7.87
C ASP A 92 7.03 -10.71 -7.13
N ARG A 93 7.57 -11.30 -6.06
CA ARG A 93 8.50 -10.63 -5.14
C ARG A 93 9.77 -11.44 -4.92
N ALA A 94 10.91 -10.76 -4.91
CA ALA A 94 12.20 -11.37 -4.56
C ALA A 94 12.32 -11.76 -3.08
N THR A 95 11.48 -11.19 -2.21
CA THR A 95 11.48 -11.47 -0.76
C THR A 95 10.10 -11.95 -0.35
N ALA A 96 10.07 -13.06 0.40
CA ALA A 96 8.83 -13.60 0.96
C ALA A 96 8.14 -12.56 1.87
N PRO A 97 6.80 -12.52 1.87
CA PRO A 97 6.07 -11.66 2.78
C PRO A 97 6.30 -12.08 4.24
N ARG A 98 6.21 -11.12 5.16
CA ARG A 98 6.22 -11.36 6.60
C ARG A 98 4.81 -11.20 7.16
N LEU A 99 4.57 -11.74 8.36
CA LEU A 99 3.35 -11.45 9.12
C LEU A 99 3.65 -10.37 10.16
N THR A 100 2.93 -9.25 10.09
CA THR A 100 3.14 -8.07 10.92
C THR A 100 1.90 -7.79 11.77
N ARG A 101 2.07 -7.44 13.05
CA ARG A 101 0.94 -7.02 13.91
C ARG A 101 0.22 -5.82 13.29
N PHE A 102 -1.12 -5.85 13.27
CA PHE A 102 -1.96 -4.82 12.64
C PHE A 102 -1.50 -3.37 12.90
N GLY A 103 -1.34 -2.96 14.16
CA GLY A 103 -0.95 -1.58 14.49
C GLY A 103 0.42 -1.16 13.92
N ARG A 104 1.36 -2.10 13.79
CA ARG A 104 2.65 -1.82 13.13
C ARG A 104 2.46 -1.70 11.62
N TRP A 105 1.80 -2.68 11.00
CA TRP A 105 1.54 -2.74 9.55
C TRP A 105 0.77 -1.51 9.04
N TRP A 106 -0.27 -1.11 9.78
CA TRP A 106 -1.17 -0.03 9.41
C TRP A 106 -0.59 1.36 9.71
N GLU A 107 -0.05 1.56 10.93
CA GLU A 107 0.20 2.91 11.47
C GLU A 107 1.67 3.27 11.62
N LYS A 108 2.58 2.29 11.69
CA LYS A 108 3.98 2.55 12.09
C LYS A 108 4.98 2.34 10.97
N ASP A 109 4.81 1.29 10.18
CA ASP A 109 5.78 0.96 9.15
C ASP A 109 5.76 2.03 8.04
N ILE A 110 6.92 2.64 7.82
CA ILE A 110 7.15 3.59 6.73
C ILE A 110 7.23 2.77 5.45
N VAL A 111 6.33 3.05 4.51
CA VAL A 111 6.27 2.39 3.20
C VAL A 111 6.68 3.32 2.07
N ILE A 112 6.61 4.64 2.28
CA ILE A 112 7.18 5.64 1.38
C ILE A 112 7.91 6.69 2.21
N LYS A 113 9.08 7.14 1.74
CA LYS A 113 9.81 8.29 2.25
C LYS A 113 10.24 9.15 1.06
N GLU A 114 9.74 10.37 0.99
CA GLU A 114 10.15 11.34 -0.04
C GLU A 114 11.62 11.70 0.13
N GLY A 115 12.33 11.82 -0.99
CA GLY A 115 13.77 12.12 -0.99
C GLY A 115 14.06 13.56 -0.60
N GLN A 116 13.33 14.52 -1.17
CA GLN A 116 13.60 15.95 -0.95
C GLN A 116 13.05 16.47 0.38
N SER A 117 11.77 16.25 0.65
CA SER A 117 11.10 16.77 1.86
C SER A 117 11.39 15.94 3.10
N GLY A 118 11.81 14.68 2.93
CA GLY A 118 11.86 13.71 4.00
C GLY A 118 10.48 13.34 4.57
N LYS A 119 9.36 13.64 3.88
CA LYS A 119 8.03 13.26 4.34
C LYS A 119 7.87 11.73 4.29
N ALA A 120 7.36 11.15 5.38
CA ALA A 120 7.17 9.70 5.51
C ALA A 120 5.69 9.35 5.46
N TYR A 121 5.38 8.22 4.82
CA TYR A 121 4.02 7.72 4.67
C TYR A 121 3.91 6.28 5.14
N THR A 122 2.79 5.98 5.76
CA THR A 122 2.38 4.65 6.23
C THR A 122 1.18 4.19 5.40
N ARG A 123 0.81 2.92 5.49
CA ARG A 123 -0.38 2.40 4.79
C ARG A 123 -1.63 3.19 5.17
N ARG A 124 -1.78 3.53 6.46
CA ARG A 124 -2.85 4.39 6.96
C ARG A 124 -2.87 5.74 6.25
N SER A 125 -1.75 6.47 6.20
CA SER A 125 -1.76 7.81 5.59
C SER A 125 -2.03 7.76 4.10
N LEU A 126 -1.51 6.76 3.38
CA LEU A 126 -1.79 6.58 1.96
C LEU A 126 -3.28 6.33 1.69
N VAL A 127 -3.88 5.40 2.44
CA VAL A 127 -5.31 5.06 2.29
C VAL A 127 -6.21 6.23 2.64
N LEU A 128 -5.98 6.90 3.77
CA LEU A 128 -6.81 8.04 4.18
C LEU A 128 -6.73 9.18 3.20
N PHE A 129 -5.53 9.47 2.69
CA PHE A 129 -5.38 10.50 1.67
C PHE A 129 -6.17 10.16 0.40
N ALA A 130 -6.01 8.95 -0.12
CA ALA A 130 -6.66 8.52 -1.36
C ALA A 130 -8.19 8.44 -1.23
N ALA A 131 -8.70 8.04 -0.06
CA ALA A 131 -10.14 7.89 0.20
C ALA A 131 -10.86 9.23 0.43
N ASN A 132 -10.18 10.25 0.98
CA ASN A 132 -10.82 11.51 1.39
C ASN A 132 -10.95 12.54 0.24
N LYS A 133 -10.51 12.24 -0.98
CA LYS A 133 -10.46 13.22 -2.09
C LYS A 133 -11.68 13.24 -3.04
N ASP A 134 -12.78 12.53 -2.74
CA ASP A 134 -13.97 12.51 -3.61
C ASP A 134 -15.33 12.69 -2.90
N GLY A 135 -15.38 13.31 -1.71
CA GLY A 135 -16.69 13.57 -1.07
C GLY A 135 -16.69 14.46 0.16
N GLY A 136 -16.70 15.77 -0.05
CA GLY A 136 -17.20 16.75 0.95
C GLY A 136 -16.24 17.14 2.08
N ALA A 137 -15.73 18.38 1.99
CA ALA A 137 -15.50 19.35 3.08
C ALA A 137 -14.84 18.96 4.43
N HIS A 138 -14.27 17.77 4.59
CA HIS A 138 -13.43 17.47 5.76
C HIS A 138 -12.10 16.83 5.33
N VAL A 139 -11.19 17.70 4.90
CA VAL A 139 -9.76 17.43 5.09
C VAL A 139 -9.56 17.40 6.61
N ASP A 140 -9.27 16.22 7.17
CA ASP A 140 -8.72 16.13 8.52
C ASP A 140 -7.52 17.09 8.57
N THR A 141 -7.58 18.14 9.37
CA THR A 141 -6.60 19.23 9.40
C THR A 141 -5.21 18.75 9.84
N HIS A 142 -5.10 17.50 10.30
CA HIS A 142 -3.85 16.81 10.59
C HIS A 142 -3.24 16.05 9.40
N LEU A 143 -3.92 15.95 8.25
CA LEU A 143 -3.39 15.37 7.02
C LEU A 143 -2.76 16.47 6.15
N ASP A 144 -1.46 16.61 6.31
CA ASP A 144 -0.61 17.60 5.65
C ASP A 144 -0.71 17.57 4.10
N THR A 145 -0.88 18.74 3.50
CA THR A 145 -1.76 18.99 2.33
C THR A 145 -1.23 18.65 0.94
N SER A 146 0.02 18.22 0.76
CA SER A 146 0.52 17.92 -0.59
C SER A 146 0.94 16.45 -0.72
N PHE A 147 0.09 15.66 -1.37
CA PHE A 147 0.37 14.30 -1.85
C PHE A 147 0.50 14.29 -3.39
N GLU A 148 0.37 15.47 -4.01
CA GLU A 148 0.52 15.64 -5.45
C GLU A 148 1.91 15.17 -5.89
N GLY A 149 2.93 15.38 -5.05
CA GLY A 149 4.28 14.85 -5.27
C GLY A 149 4.39 13.33 -5.36
N LEU A 150 3.44 12.58 -4.80
CA LEU A 150 3.38 11.13 -5.02
C LEU A 150 2.70 10.82 -6.35
N LYS A 151 1.64 11.55 -6.70
CA LYS A 151 0.92 11.39 -7.98
C LYS A 151 1.81 11.67 -9.19
N ASP A 152 2.49 12.81 -9.20
CA ASP A 152 3.34 13.23 -10.30
C ASP A 152 4.77 12.68 -10.21
N GLY A 153 5.13 12.05 -9.08
CA GLY A 153 6.43 11.45 -8.82
C GLY A 153 7.50 12.40 -8.30
N SER A 154 7.24 13.71 -8.24
CA SER A 154 8.22 14.73 -7.81
C SER A 154 8.71 14.55 -6.37
N GLY A 155 7.85 14.02 -5.48
CA GLY A 155 8.22 13.73 -4.09
C GLY A 155 9.15 12.52 -3.95
N ILE A 156 9.04 11.55 -4.87
CA ILE A 156 9.89 10.36 -4.89
C ILE A 156 11.28 10.70 -5.44
N GLY A 157 11.37 11.67 -6.35
CA GLY A 157 12.65 12.22 -6.81
C GLY A 157 13.43 11.31 -7.75
N TRP A 158 12.85 10.19 -8.21
CA TRP A 158 13.42 9.36 -9.26
C TRP A 158 13.02 9.93 -10.61
N THR A 159 14.03 10.27 -11.41
CA THR A 159 13.86 10.71 -12.79
C THR A 159 14.47 9.72 -13.76
N VAL A 160 13.88 9.60 -14.94
CA VAL A 160 14.48 8.86 -16.06
C VAL A 160 15.12 9.87 -17.01
N THR A 161 16.41 9.68 -17.29
CA THR A 161 17.18 10.53 -18.23
C THR A 161 17.58 9.70 -19.44
N GLY A 162 17.38 10.28 -20.62
CA GLY A 162 17.76 9.68 -21.89
C GLY A 162 19.25 9.82 -22.21
N PHE A 163 19.82 8.86 -22.94
CA PHE A 163 21.23 8.93 -23.36
C PHE A 163 21.48 10.06 -24.40
N SER A 164 20.43 10.61 -25.02
CA SER A 164 20.56 11.63 -26.08
C SER A 164 20.11 13.05 -25.71
N SER A 165 19.70 13.33 -24.48
CA SER A 165 19.09 14.63 -24.16
C SER A 165 19.78 15.36 -23.02
N GLN A 166 20.23 16.59 -23.30
CA GLN A 166 20.51 17.65 -22.34
C GLN A 166 19.23 18.16 -21.61
N THR A 167 18.19 17.34 -21.49
CA THR A 167 16.93 17.71 -20.81
C THR A 167 16.88 17.10 -19.41
N ASP A 168 16.37 17.87 -18.45
CA ASP A 168 16.00 17.37 -17.13
C ASP A 168 15.10 16.13 -17.27
N GLY A 169 15.43 15.07 -16.52
CA GLY A 169 14.69 13.81 -16.58
C GLY A 169 13.24 13.95 -16.12
N SER A 170 12.36 13.05 -16.57
CA SER A 170 10.95 13.04 -16.16
C SER A 170 10.72 12.23 -14.89
N PHE A 171 9.88 12.72 -13.98
CA PHE A 171 9.46 11.98 -12.79
C PHE A 171 8.55 10.81 -13.15
N ILE A 172 8.60 9.76 -12.32
CA ILE A 172 7.80 8.55 -12.48
C ILE A 172 6.51 8.66 -11.63
N PRO A 173 5.32 8.74 -12.24
CA PRO A 173 4.08 8.98 -11.53
C PRO A 173 3.50 7.73 -10.84
N ASP A 174 2.38 7.92 -10.15
CA ASP A 174 1.46 6.86 -9.69
C ASP A 174 1.95 5.87 -8.63
N VAL A 175 3.06 6.18 -7.95
CA VAL A 175 3.58 5.38 -6.81
C VAL A 175 2.50 5.09 -5.77
N GLN A 176 1.61 6.05 -5.51
CA GLN A 176 0.53 5.94 -4.54
C GLN A 176 -0.55 4.98 -5.00
N ALA A 177 -0.93 5.01 -6.28
CA ALA A 177 -2.00 4.17 -6.81
C ALA A 177 -1.59 2.70 -6.78
N HIS A 178 -0.35 2.42 -7.20
CA HIS A 178 0.26 1.10 -7.08
C HIS A 178 0.48 0.67 -5.63
N SER A 179 0.82 1.59 -4.72
CA SER A 179 0.91 1.28 -3.30
C SER A 179 -0.45 0.86 -2.72
N ILE A 180 -1.53 1.56 -3.07
CA ILE A 180 -2.89 1.17 -2.64
C ILE A 180 -3.28 -0.20 -3.21
N ARG A 181 -2.94 -0.48 -4.48
CA ARG A 181 -3.15 -1.79 -5.08
C ARG A 181 -2.40 -2.90 -4.33
N GLN A 182 -1.16 -2.66 -3.90
CA GLN A 182 -0.38 -3.61 -3.10
C GLN A 182 -0.99 -3.81 -1.70
N ILE A 183 -1.49 -2.74 -1.06
CA ILE A 183 -2.18 -2.85 0.23
C ILE A 183 -3.46 -3.68 0.10
N ALA A 184 -4.24 -3.50 -0.98
CA ALA A 184 -5.43 -4.32 -1.25
C ALA A 184 -5.08 -5.81 -1.42
N TYR A 185 -3.94 -6.10 -2.07
CA TYR A 185 -3.42 -7.47 -2.17
C TYR A 185 -3.08 -8.07 -0.80
N GLU A 186 -2.30 -7.35 0.02
CA GLU A 186 -1.95 -7.79 1.38
C GLU A 186 -3.17 -8.14 2.23
N VAL A 187 -4.23 -7.33 2.13
CA VAL A 187 -5.49 -7.55 2.85
C VAL A 187 -6.19 -8.80 2.33
N SER A 188 -6.31 -8.95 1.01
CA SER A 188 -6.94 -10.12 0.40
C SER A 188 -6.22 -11.41 0.80
N GLU A 189 -4.89 -11.42 0.77
CA GLU A 189 -4.09 -12.58 1.17
C GLU A 189 -4.20 -12.89 2.66
N THR A 190 -4.23 -11.87 3.51
CA THR A 190 -4.43 -12.06 4.96
C THR A 190 -5.72 -12.84 5.22
N TYR A 191 -6.82 -12.46 4.58
CA TYR A 191 -8.12 -13.06 4.84
C TYR A 191 -8.39 -14.37 4.07
N LYS A 192 -7.70 -14.62 2.97
CA LYS A 192 -7.68 -15.97 2.35
C LYS A 192 -7.01 -16.99 3.27
N GLN A 193 -5.90 -16.62 3.91
CA GLN A 193 -5.17 -17.52 4.82
C GLN A 193 -5.95 -17.83 6.10
N THR A 194 -6.72 -16.89 6.63
CA THR A 194 -7.58 -17.13 7.80
C THR A 194 -8.81 -18.00 7.49
N ASN A 195 -9.25 -18.02 6.23
CA ASN A 195 -10.40 -18.80 5.77
C ASN A 195 -10.00 -20.18 5.19
N GLY A 196 -8.71 -20.44 5.01
CA GLY A 196 -8.18 -21.74 4.58
C GLY A 196 -8.26 -22.79 5.69
N PRO A 197 -8.27 -24.11 5.36
CA PRO A 197 -8.22 -25.15 6.36
C PRO A 197 -6.96 -24.98 7.21
N ALA A 198 -7.12 -24.94 8.53
CA ALA A 198 -6.01 -24.84 9.47
C ALA A 198 -5.00 -25.96 9.17
N THR A 199 -3.83 -25.60 8.63
CA THR A 199 -2.74 -26.53 8.45
C THR A 199 -2.35 -27.04 9.83
N SER A 200 -2.71 -28.30 10.11
CA SER A 200 -2.32 -29.05 11.29
C SER A 200 -0.81 -28.94 11.51
N GLN A 201 -0.40 -28.43 12.67
CA GLN A 201 1.00 -28.46 13.09
C GLN A 201 1.50 -29.93 13.11
N PRO A 202 2.74 -30.21 12.68
CA PRO A 202 3.31 -31.54 12.83
C PRO A 202 3.55 -31.81 14.32
N GLY A 203 2.79 -32.77 14.86
CA GLY A 203 2.91 -33.21 16.24
C GLY A 203 4.34 -33.66 16.56
N HIS A 204 4.87 -33.13 17.66
CA HIS A 204 6.05 -33.67 18.30
C HIS A 204 5.84 -35.15 18.62
N ARG A 205 6.53 -36.02 17.88
CA ARG A 205 6.81 -37.38 18.35
C ARG A 205 7.91 -37.28 19.39
N PHE A 206 7.51 -37.30 20.66
CA PHE A 206 8.39 -37.76 21.73
C PHE A 206 8.70 -39.22 21.46
N ILE A 207 9.97 -39.53 21.26
CA ILE A 207 10.47 -40.90 21.28
C ILE A 207 10.94 -41.15 22.71
N SER A 208 10.28 -42.09 23.38
CA SER A 208 10.73 -42.76 24.60
C SER A 208 11.89 -43.70 24.31
#